data_AF-A0A8E7D0K9-F1
#
_entry.id   AF-A0A8E7D0K9-F1
#
_cell.length_a   1.000
_cell.length_b   1.000
_cell.length_c   1.000
_cell.angle_alpha   90.00
_cell.angle_beta   90.00
_cell.angle_gamma   90.00
#
_symmetry.space_group_name_H-M   'P 1'
#
loop_
_entity.id
_entity.type
_entity.pdbx_description
1 polymer ?
#
loop_
_entity_poly.entity_id
_entity_poly.type
_entity_poly.pdbx_seq_one_letter_code
_entity_poly.pdbx_strand_id
1 'polypeptide(L)'
;MVMTRETLKKPANISQSNELTEAAYYLPLQAKRVLWLCLMQCYPLKDDPDTVSPVFTVTVADYQKFFKVSVDTASTDVKKGVTALADSSVVFYPKEGEFEEVKRPWLAEAGLKKGRGKWQIEFNYKVMPYLMGLTSQFTTYSLYDCGKINSVRVIRLYESLCQYRSSGVWITTQEWLSERFMLPESQRCNFAEMKRTFINPALKKINANTPLKAAMTQNEDGRLVFTVVDTRS
;
A
#
# COMPACT_ATOMS: atom_id res chain seq x y z
N MET A 1 -11.64 24.49 34.49
CA MET A 1 -10.61 24.07 33.52
C MET A 1 -10.93 22.64 33.09
N VAL A 2 -11.69 22.47 32.01
CA VAL A 2 -12.11 21.14 31.53
C VAL A 2 -11.04 20.65 30.56
N MET A 3 -10.23 19.69 31.00
CA MET A 3 -9.30 18.97 30.14
C MET A 3 -10.15 18.09 29.20
N THR A 4 -10.30 18.51 27.95
CA THR A 4 -10.81 17.67 26.88
C THR A 4 -9.90 16.45 26.74
N ARG A 5 -10.42 15.28 27.12
CA ARG A 5 -9.82 13.99 26.75
C ARG A 5 -9.91 13.89 25.23
N GLU A 6 -8.81 14.20 24.53
CA GLU A 6 -8.64 13.73 23.17
C GLU A 6 -8.75 12.21 23.20
N THR A 7 -9.85 11.68 22.68
CA THR A 7 -9.97 10.26 22.41
C THR A 7 -8.88 9.92 21.40
N LEU A 8 -7.76 9.35 21.86
CA LEU A 8 -6.73 8.76 21.02
C LEU A 8 -7.44 7.82 20.04
N LYS A 9 -7.62 8.24 18.79
CA LYS A 9 -8.17 7.39 17.73
C LYS A 9 -7.27 6.16 17.67
N LYS A 10 -7.83 4.97 17.95
CA LYS A 10 -7.09 3.71 17.78
C LYS A 10 -6.42 3.73 16.40
N PRO A 11 -5.13 3.39 16.31
CA PRO A 11 -4.43 3.41 15.03
C PRO A 11 -5.12 2.43 14.09
N ALA A 12 -5.59 2.92 12.94
CA ALA A 12 -6.05 2.06 11.84
C ALA A 12 -4.81 1.47 11.19
N ASN A 13 -4.30 0.38 11.75
CA ASN A 13 -3.17 -0.36 11.20
C ASN A 13 -3.65 -1.32 10.13
N ILE A 14 -2.80 -1.49 9.13
CA ILE A 14 -2.94 -2.49 8.08
C ILE A 14 -1.61 -3.20 7.90
N SER A 15 -1.69 -4.46 7.49
CA SER A 15 -0.53 -5.29 7.20
C SER A 15 -0.70 -5.90 5.83
N GLN A 16 0.42 -6.05 5.13
CA GLN A 16 0.53 -6.81 3.89
C GLN A 16 1.88 -7.51 3.87
N SER A 17 2.02 -8.55 3.08
CA SER A 17 3.29 -9.26 3.03
C SER A 17 4.40 -8.40 2.44
N ASN A 18 5.66 -8.75 2.73
CA ASN A 18 6.81 -8.10 2.12
C ASN A 18 6.79 -8.31 0.61
N GLU A 19 6.40 -9.51 0.14
CA GLU A 19 6.25 -9.81 -1.29
C GLU A 19 5.21 -8.90 -1.97
N LEU A 20 4.10 -8.56 -1.30
CA LEU A 20 3.15 -7.57 -1.86
C LEU A 20 3.72 -6.16 -1.83
N THR A 21 4.51 -5.84 -0.81
CA THR A 21 5.20 -4.55 -0.71
C THR A 21 6.21 -4.40 -1.85
N GLU A 22 6.87 -5.47 -2.26
CA GLU A 22 7.89 -5.50 -3.31
C GLU A 22 7.36 -5.84 -4.71
N ALA A 23 6.11 -6.29 -4.83
CA ALA A 23 5.49 -6.64 -6.12
C ALA A 23 5.35 -5.43 -7.05
N ALA A 24 5.37 -5.63 -8.37
CA ALA A 24 5.13 -4.55 -9.32
C ALA A 24 3.63 -4.37 -9.60
N TYR A 25 3.12 -3.18 -9.33
CA TYR A 25 1.76 -2.77 -9.71
C TYR A 25 1.58 -1.25 -9.64
N TYR A 26 0.57 -0.78 -10.36
CA TYR A 26 0.00 0.55 -10.19
C TYR A 26 -1.48 0.42 -9.86
N LEU A 27 -1.89 1.03 -8.76
CA LEU A 27 -3.30 1.20 -8.42
C LEU A 27 -3.58 2.69 -8.27
N PRO A 28 -4.60 3.25 -8.94
CA PRO A 28 -5.03 4.62 -8.67
C PRO A 28 -5.48 4.75 -7.21
N LEU A 29 -5.50 5.98 -6.68
CA LEU A 29 -5.73 6.22 -5.25
C LEU A 29 -7.05 5.60 -4.76
N GLN A 30 -8.11 5.66 -5.57
CA GLN A 30 -9.40 5.05 -5.27
C GLN A 30 -9.28 3.52 -5.11
N ALA A 31 -8.58 2.84 -6.02
CA ALA A 31 -8.38 1.39 -5.95
C ALA A 31 -7.48 1.00 -4.77
N LYS A 32 -6.42 1.77 -4.51
CA LYS A 32 -5.55 1.55 -3.34
C LYS A 32 -6.31 1.72 -2.02
N ARG A 33 -7.23 2.69 -1.95
CA ARG A 33 -8.13 2.87 -0.80
C ARG A 33 -9.10 1.72 -0.62
N VAL A 34 -9.66 1.18 -1.70
CA VAL A 34 -10.48 -0.05 -1.66
C VAL A 34 -9.64 -1.22 -1.13
N LEU A 35 -8.42 -1.43 -1.66
CA LEU A 35 -7.51 -2.46 -1.17
C LEU A 35 -7.23 -2.32 0.34
N TRP A 36 -7.00 -1.10 0.84
CA TRP A 36 -6.79 -0.88 2.27
C TRP A 36 -8.02 -1.23 3.12
N LEU A 37 -9.23 -0.92 2.66
CA LEU A 37 -10.44 -1.33 3.38
C LEU A 37 -10.57 -2.86 3.48
N CYS A 38 -10.07 -3.60 2.48
CA CYS A 38 -9.98 -5.05 2.53
C CYS A 38 -8.89 -5.52 3.50
N LEU A 39 -7.67 -4.94 3.44
CA LEU A 39 -6.58 -5.27 4.37
C LEU A 39 -6.94 -4.98 5.84
N MET A 40 -7.76 -3.96 6.09
CA MET A 40 -8.29 -3.69 7.43
C MET A 40 -9.19 -4.80 7.97
N GLN A 41 -9.86 -5.56 7.10
CA GLN A 41 -10.65 -6.73 7.49
C GLN A 41 -9.76 -7.95 7.76
N CYS A 42 -8.62 -8.07 7.07
CA CYS A 42 -7.62 -9.12 7.34
C CYS A 42 -6.85 -8.87 8.65
N TYR A 43 -6.55 -7.62 8.98
CA TYR A 43 -5.62 -7.28 10.06
C TYR A 43 -5.97 -7.90 11.44
N PRO A 44 -7.23 -7.94 11.90
CA PRO A 44 -7.61 -8.61 13.15
C PRO A 44 -7.44 -10.13 13.12
N LEU A 45 -7.39 -10.73 11.94
CA LEU A 45 -7.32 -12.18 11.71
C LEU A 45 -5.91 -12.64 11.32
N LYS A 46 -4.91 -11.76 11.44
CA LYS A 46 -3.51 -12.03 11.06
C LYS A 46 -2.90 -13.25 11.77
N ASP A 47 -3.39 -13.56 12.98
CA ASP A 47 -2.90 -14.67 13.81
C ASP A 47 -3.69 -15.98 13.58
N ASP A 48 -4.74 -15.94 12.75
CA ASP A 48 -5.57 -17.09 12.35
C ASP A 48 -5.93 -17.01 10.85
N PRO A 49 -4.95 -17.19 9.97
CA PRO A 49 -5.14 -16.91 8.56
C PRO A 49 -6.02 -17.93 7.83
N ASP A 50 -6.19 -19.15 8.35
CA ASP A 50 -7.00 -20.18 7.70
C ASP A 50 -8.51 -19.87 7.75
N THR A 51 -8.93 -18.92 8.60
CA THR A 51 -10.34 -18.54 8.75
C THR A 51 -10.80 -17.40 7.83
N VAL A 52 -9.89 -16.77 7.08
CA VAL A 52 -10.25 -15.58 6.31
C VAL A 52 -10.86 -15.95 4.97
N SER A 53 -12.09 -15.47 4.77
CA SER A 53 -12.77 -15.56 3.50
C SER A 53 -12.04 -14.77 2.40
N PRO A 54 -11.94 -15.29 1.15
CA PRO A 54 -11.48 -14.50 0.02
C PRO A 54 -12.47 -13.39 -0.38
N VAL A 55 -13.67 -13.37 0.22
CA VAL A 55 -14.74 -12.40 -0.06
C VAL A 55 -14.75 -11.28 0.97
N PHE A 56 -14.57 -10.06 0.50
CA PHE A 56 -14.51 -8.84 1.28
C PHE A 56 -15.74 -7.97 1.05
N THR A 57 -16.12 -7.22 2.08
CA THR A 57 -17.17 -6.21 1.99
C THR A 57 -16.55 -4.82 1.95
N VAL A 58 -16.92 -4.00 0.97
CA VAL A 58 -16.56 -2.59 0.93
C VAL A 58 -17.83 -1.75 0.93
N THR A 59 -17.94 -0.82 1.87
CA THR A 59 -19.12 0.05 2.01
C THR A 59 -18.76 1.52 1.79
N VAL A 60 -19.73 2.29 1.24
CA VAL A 60 -19.60 3.76 1.15
C VAL A 60 -19.36 4.38 2.53
N ALA A 61 -20.03 3.85 3.56
CA ALA A 61 -19.92 4.33 4.93
C ALA A 61 -18.50 4.17 5.50
N ASP A 62 -17.86 3.03 5.28
CA ASP A 62 -16.47 2.81 5.72
C ASP A 62 -15.51 3.72 4.96
N TYR A 63 -15.70 3.85 3.64
CA TYR A 63 -14.90 4.75 2.83
C TYR A 63 -14.98 6.19 3.33
N GLN A 64 -16.19 6.70 3.58
CA GLN A 64 -16.42 8.02 4.16
C GLN A 64 -15.74 8.15 5.54
N LYS A 65 -15.91 7.14 6.40
CA LYS A 65 -15.38 7.13 7.76
C LYS A 65 -13.86 7.25 7.79
N PHE A 66 -13.17 6.47 6.94
CA PHE A 66 -11.71 6.42 6.94
C PHE A 66 -11.06 7.54 6.12
N PHE A 67 -11.65 7.94 4.99
CA PHE A 67 -11.03 8.91 4.08
C PHE A 67 -11.62 10.32 4.14
N LYS A 68 -12.65 10.55 4.98
CA LYS A 68 -13.21 11.88 5.29
C LYS A 68 -13.67 12.67 4.06
N VAL A 69 -14.34 11.98 3.13
CA VAL A 69 -14.96 12.58 1.94
C VAL A 69 -16.49 12.69 2.12
N SER A 70 -17.21 13.35 1.21
CA SER A 70 -18.68 13.33 1.21
C SER A 70 -19.23 11.96 0.81
N VAL A 71 -20.51 11.70 1.07
CA VAL A 71 -21.20 10.46 0.66
C VAL A 71 -21.17 10.28 -0.85
N ASP A 72 -21.45 11.34 -1.61
CA ASP A 72 -21.47 11.29 -3.08
C ASP A 72 -20.09 10.99 -3.68
N THR A 73 -19.05 11.62 -3.11
CA THR A 73 -17.66 11.33 -3.48
C THR A 73 -17.29 9.90 -3.09
N ALA A 74 -17.62 9.44 -1.89
CA ALA A 74 -17.35 8.08 -1.45
C ALA A 74 -18.03 7.04 -2.36
N SER A 75 -19.30 7.25 -2.71
CA SER A 75 -20.05 6.37 -3.61
C SER A 75 -19.37 6.27 -4.98
N THR A 76 -18.99 7.41 -5.55
CA THR A 76 -18.30 7.48 -6.83
C THR A 76 -16.91 6.83 -6.76
N ASP A 77 -16.16 7.12 -5.72
CA ASP A 77 -14.79 6.63 -5.54
C ASP A 77 -14.74 5.13 -5.27
N VAL A 78 -15.67 4.58 -4.48
CA VAL A 78 -15.77 3.13 -4.26
C VAL A 78 -16.07 2.44 -5.59
N LYS A 79 -17.05 2.92 -6.36
CA LYS A 79 -17.34 2.35 -7.69
C LYS A 79 -16.12 2.36 -8.59
N LYS A 80 -15.44 3.51 -8.73
CA LYS A 80 -14.22 3.65 -9.55
C LYS A 80 -13.08 2.77 -9.03
N GLY A 81 -12.91 2.71 -7.72
CA GLY A 81 -11.84 1.95 -7.07
C GLY A 81 -12.01 0.45 -7.25
N VAL A 82 -13.23 -0.07 -7.09
CA VAL A 82 -13.53 -1.49 -7.30
C VAL A 82 -13.32 -1.87 -8.76
N THR A 83 -13.84 -1.08 -9.72
CA THR A 83 -13.62 -1.32 -11.15
C THR A 83 -12.13 -1.31 -11.50
N ALA A 84 -11.40 -0.28 -11.09
CA ALA A 84 -9.97 -0.21 -11.38
C ALA A 84 -9.16 -1.33 -10.71
N LEU A 85 -9.57 -1.81 -9.53
CA LEU A 85 -8.92 -2.97 -8.90
C LEU A 85 -9.21 -4.27 -9.66
N ALA A 86 -10.44 -4.45 -10.17
CA ALA A 86 -10.83 -5.60 -10.99
C ALA A 86 -10.08 -5.65 -12.32
N ASP A 87 -9.87 -4.49 -12.95
CA ASP A 87 -9.18 -4.38 -14.24
C ASP A 87 -7.64 -4.47 -14.11
N SER A 88 -7.12 -4.50 -12.89
CA SER A 88 -5.68 -4.47 -12.61
C SER A 88 -5.10 -5.84 -12.29
N SER A 89 -3.78 -5.95 -12.39
CA SER A 89 -3.01 -7.11 -11.92
C SER A 89 -1.84 -6.66 -11.05
N VAL A 90 -1.25 -7.63 -10.35
CA VAL A 90 -0.02 -7.49 -9.59
C VAL A 90 0.99 -8.52 -10.08
N VAL A 91 2.25 -8.11 -10.22
CA VAL A 91 3.35 -8.97 -10.65
C VAL A 91 4.26 -9.25 -9.46
N PHE A 92 4.35 -10.52 -9.08
CA PHE A 92 5.26 -10.99 -8.04
C PHE A 92 6.55 -11.51 -8.65
N TYR A 93 7.63 -11.47 -7.89
CA TYR A 93 8.95 -11.91 -8.31
C TYR A 93 9.46 -12.91 -7.27
N PRO A 94 9.12 -14.20 -7.44
CA PRO A 94 9.54 -15.24 -6.51
C PRO A 94 11.06 -15.32 -6.41
N LYS A 95 11.58 -15.56 -5.20
CA LYS A 95 13.02 -15.80 -4.98
C LYS A 95 13.41 -17.25 -5.31
N GLU A 96 12.43 -18.15 -5.32
CA GLU A 96 12.58 -19.58 -5.51
C GLU A 96 11.48 -20.08 -6.45
N GLY A 97 11.73 -21.21 -7.10
CA GLY A 97 10.84 -21.82 -8.08
C GLY A 97 11.24 -21.55 -9.53
N GLU A 98 10.37 -21.91 -10.46
CA GLU A 98 10.67 -21.92 -11.90
C GLU A 98 10.47 -20.55 -12.58
N PHE A 99 9.69 -19.65 -11.99
CA PHE A 99 9.29 -18.40 -12.61
C PHE A 99 10.06 -17.21 -12.02
N GLU A 100 10.68 -16.41 -12.87
CA GLU A 100 11.29 -15.13 -12.50
C GLU A 100 10.24 -14.07 -12.13
N GLU A 101 9.09 -14.10 -12.79
CA GLU A 101 7.94 -13.24 -12.49
C GLU A 101 6.61 -13.97 -12.67
N VAL A 102 5.61 -13.59 -11.87
CA VAL A 102 4.26 -14.17 -11.92
C VAL A 102 3.22 -13.05 -11.82
N LYS A 103 2.52 -12.80 -12.94
CA LYS A 103 1.40 -11.85 -13.00
C LYS A 103 0.10 -12.51 -12.53
N ARG A 104 -0.61 -11.88 -11.61
CA ARG A 104 -1.89 -12.34 -11.06
C ARG A 104 -2.92 -11.21 -11.10
N PRO A 105 -4.15 -11.43 -11.61
CA PRO A 105 -5.22 -10.45 -11.44
C PRO A 105 -5.55 -10.30 -9.95
N TRP A 106 -5.90 -9.09 -9.53
CA TRP A 106 -6.21 -8.84 -8.12
C TRP A 106 -7.46 -9.59 -7.67
N LEU A 107 -8.52 -9.50 -8.48
CA LEU A 107 -9.85 -10.00 -8.13
C LEU A 107 -10.20 -11.22 -8.97
N ALA A 108 -10.86 -12.19 -8.34
CA ALA A 108 -11.58 -13.26 -9.04
C ALA A 108 -12.99 -12.76 -9.45
N GLU A 109 -13.64 -12.00 -8.57
CA GLU A 109 -14.97 -11.46 -8.80
C GLU A 109 -15.14 -10.08 -8.15
N ALA A 110 -15.93 -9.20 -8.78
CA ALA A 110 -16.36 -7.94 -8.20
C ALA A 110 -17.87 -7.72 -8.45
N GLY A 111 -18.68 -7.95 -7.42
CA GLY A 111 -20.14 -7.84 -7.47
C GLY A 111 -20.67 -6.61 -6.74
N LEU A 112 -21.48 -5.80 -7.42
CA LEU A 112 -22.29 -4.77 -6.75
C LEU A 112 -23.54 -5.40 -6.17
N LYS A 113 -23.70 -5.34 -4.84
CA LYS A 113 -24.96 -5.73 -4.21
C LYS A 113 -25.96 -4.58 -4.36
N LYS A 114 -27.08 -4.82 -5.05
CA LYS A 114 -28.13 -3.81 -5.24
C LYS A 114 -28.70 -3.36 -3.89
N GLY A 115 -28.74 -2.05 -3.67
CA GLY A 115 -29.23 -1.41 -2.45
C GLY A 115 -28.16 -1.35 -1.34
N ARG A 116 -27.98 -0.15 -0.76
CA ARG A 116 -27.14 0.17 0.42
C ARG A 116 -25.65 0.47 0.20
N GLY A 117 -25.19 0.73 -1.04
CA GLY A 117 -23.81 1.20 -1.26
C GLY A 117 -22.76 0.22 -0.74
N LYS A 118 -22.95 -1.06 -1.03
CA LYS A 118 -22.10 -2.16 -0.60
C LYS A 118 -21.64 -2.97 -1.81
N TRP A 119 -20.34 -3.22 -1.87
CA TRP A 119 -19.70 -4.09 -2.84
C TRP A 119 -19.22 -5.35 -2.13
N GLN A 120 -19.38 -6.49 -2.81
CA GLN A 120 -18.70 -7.73 -2.47
C GLN A 120 -17.60 -7.96 -3.49
N ILE A 121 -16.40 -8.21 -3.00
CA ILE A 121 -15.21 -8.34 -3.81
C ILE A 121 -14.53 -9.63 -3.40
N GLU A 122 -14.27 -10.51 -4.37
CA GLU A 122 -13.52 -11.72 -4.14
C GLU A 122 -12.10 -11.54 -4.70
N PHE A 123 -11.09 -11.64 -3.83
CA PHE A 123 -9.71 -11.64 -4.30
C PHE A 123 -9.36 -12.95 -4.97
N ASN A 124 -8.48 -12.88 -5.96
CA ASN A 124 -7.90 -14.07 -6.53
C ASN A 124 -7.23 -14.90 -5.43
N TYR A 125 -7.57 -16.19 -5.33
CA TYR A 125 -7.04 -17.09 -4.31
C TYR A 125 -5.50 -17.19 -4.33
N LYS A 126 -4.86 -16.93 -5.46
CA LYS A 126 -3.40 -16.85 -5.57
C LYS A 126 -2.82 -15.54 -5.04
N VAL A 127 -3.61 -14.48 -4.87
CA VAL A 127 -3.18 -13.21 -4.26
C VAL A 127 -3.42 -13.22 -2.75
N MET A 128 -4.44 -13.95 -2.28
CA MET A 128 -4.82 -14.04 -0.87
C MET A 128 -3.66 -14.25 0.10
N PRO A 129 -2.70 -15.16 -0.13
CA PRO A 129 -1.57 -15.38 0.78
C PRO A 129 -0.72 -14.14 1.07
N TYR A 130 -0.72 -13.13 0.19
CA TYR A 130 0.06 -11.91 0.37
C TYR A 130 -0.71 -10.78 1.07
N LEU A 131 -2.04 -10.91 1.17
CA LEU A 131 -2.91 -10.01 1.94
C LEU A 131 -3.05 -10.45 3.40
N MET A 132 -2.65 -11.69 3.66
CA MET A 132 -2.95 -12.51 4.80
C MET A 132 -1.65 -12.94 5.45
N GLY A 133 -1.59 -13.13 6.77
CA GLY A 133 -0.40 -13.58 7.52
C GLY A 133 0.21 -14.94 7.13
N LEU A 134 -0.07 -15.47 5.94
CA LEU A 134 0.35 -16.77 5.43
C LEU A 134 1.80 -16.82 4.91
N THR A 135 2.49 -15.67 4.84
CA THR A 135 3.94 -15.61 4.56
C THR A 135 4.72 -15.22 5.82
N SER A 136 6.05 -15.38 5.80
CA SER A 136 6.87 -15.25 7.01
C SER A 136 7.15 -13.80 7.44
N GLN A 137 6.95 -12.80 6.57
CA GLN A 137 7.30 -11.41 6.86
C GLN A 137 6.26 -10.41 6.35
N PHE A 138 5.86 -9.50 7.24
CA PHE A 138 4.81 -8.50 7.00
C PHE A 138 5.27 -7.08 7.23
N THR A 139 4.84 -6.20 6.33
CA THR A 139 4.95 -4.75 6.46
C THR A 139 3.70 -4.21 7.13
N THR A 140 3.84 -3.62 8.32
CA THR A 140 2.74 -2.99 9.06
C THR A 140 2.89 -1.47 9.09
N TYR A 141 1.82 -0.77 8.72
CA TYR A 141 1.82 0.69 8.63
C TYR A 141 0.44 1.28 8.94
N SER A 142 0.40 2.59 9.22
CA SER A 142 -0.84 3.28 9.57
C SER A 142 -1.56 3.75 8.32
N LEU A 143 -2.84 3.39 8.19
CA LEU A 143 -3.72 3.91 7.14
C LEU A 143 -3.85 5.43 7.23
N TYR A 144 -3.80 6.01 8.44
CA TYR A 144 -3.89 7.46 8.62
C TYR A 144 -2.66 8.19 8.08
N ASP A 145 -1.48 7.61 8.21
CA ASP A 145 -0.26 8.16 7.61
C ASP A 145 -0.36 8.14 6.09
N CYS A 146 -0.82 7.02 5.52
CA CYS A 146 -1.09 6.92 4.09
C CYS A 146 -2.16 7.91 3.61
N GLY A 147 -3.18 8.19 4.43
CA GLY A 147 -4.22 9.19 4.12
C GLY A 147 -3.68 10.61 3.96
N LYS A 148 -2.58 10.96 4.65
CA LYS A 148 -1.88 12.25 4.48
C LYS A 148 -1.02 12.28 3.21
N ILE A 149 -0.72 11.11 2.64
CA ILE A 149 0.05 10.96 1.41
C ILE A 149 -0.90 10.71 0.24
N ASN A 150 -1.32 11.77 -0.46
CA ASN A 150 -2.26 11.62 -1.58
C ASN A 150 -1.64 11.15 -2.93
N SER A 151 -0.39 10.67 -2.95
CA SER A 151 0.28 10.16 -4.17
C SER A 151 0.60 8.69 -4.03
N VAL A 152 0.07 7.85 -4.93
CA VAL A 152 0.17 6.38 -4.85
C VAL A 152 1.60 5.88 -4.95
N ARG A 153 2.46 6.52 -5.74
CA ARG A 153 3.89 6.17 -5.80
C ARG A 153 4.64 6.57 -4.53
N VAL A 154 4.27 7.69 -3.90
CA VAL A 154 4.84 8.11 -2.60
C VAL A 154 4.37 7.17 -1.49
N ILE A 155 3.12 6.73 -1.54
CA ILE A 155 2.58 5.68 -0.67
C ILE A 155 3.41 4.40 -0.82
N ARG A 156 3.67 3.93 -2.05
CA ARG A 156 4.51 2.74 -2.28
C ARG A 156 5.90 2.88 -1.68
N LEU A 157 6.53 4.06 -1.83
CA LEU A 157 7.81 4.35 -1.18
C LEU A 157 7.69 4.28 0.36
N TYR A 158 6.65 4.87 0.94
CA TYR A 158 6.41 4.82 2.39
C TYR A 158 6.20 3.38 2.89
N GLU A 159 5.46 2.56 2.15
CA GLU A 159 5.26 1.14 2.45
C GLU A 159 6.61 0.41 2.47
N SER A 160 7.45 0.59 1.44
CA SER A 160 8.80 0.01 1.42
C SER A 160 9.65 0.50 2.59
N LEU A 161 9.67 1.80 2.91
CA LEU A 161 10.42 2.29 4.07
C LEU A 161 9.92 1.71 5.39
N CYS A 162 8.62 1.44 5.52
CA CYS A 162 8.06 0.78 6.70
C CYS A 162 8.53 -0.68 6.84
N GLN A 163 8.77 -1.39 5.74
CA GLN A 163 9.29 -2.75 5.74
C GLN A 163 10.68 -2.83 6.39
N TYR A 164 11.52 -1.82 6.14
CA TYR A 164 12.89 -1.71 6.66
C TYR A 164 12.99 -0.82 7.91
N ARG A 165 11.87 -0.57 8.59
CA ARG A 165 11.85 0.27 9.79
C ARG A 165 12.71 -0.29 10.91
N SER A 166 12.74 -1.62 11.08
CA SER A 166 13.51 -2.30 12.12
C SER A 166 15.01 -2.33 11.82
N SER A 167 15.40 -2.55 10.56
CA SER A 167 16.81 -2.56 10.14
C SER A 167 17.39 -1.15 10.03
N GLY A 168 16.54 -0.14 9.79
CA GLY A 168 16.93 1.26 9.60
C GLY A 168 17.60 1.55 8.25
N VAL A 169 17.82 0.52 7.43
CA VAL A 169 18.48 0.65 6.13
C VAL A 169 17.77 -0.20 5.09
N TRP A 170 17.54 0.40 3.92
CA TRP A 170 17.06 -0.27 2.72
C TRP A 170 17.96 0.08 1.54
N ILE A 171 18.56 -0.94 0.92
CA ILE A 171 19.42 -0.78 -0.25
C ILE A 171 18.67 -1.32 -1.47
N THR A 172 18.59 -0.52 -2.54
CA THR A 172 17.91 -0.89 -3.78
C THR A 172 18.56 -0.20 -5.00
N THR A 173 18.00 -0.38 -6.19
CA THR A 173 18.47 0.26 -7.41
C THR A 173 17.39 1.12 -8.07
N GLN A 174 17.79 1.96 -9.01
CA GLN A 174 16.88 2.75 -9.83
C GLN A 174 15.94 1.87 -10.64
N GLU A 175 16.47 0.78 -11.20
CA GLU A 175 15.74 -0.18 -12.04
C GLU A 175 14.65 -0.86 -11.21
N TRP A 176 15.00 -1.32 -10.01
CA TRP A 176 14.06 -1.92 -9.08
C TRP A 176 12.92 -0.96 -8.72
N LEU A 177 13.24 0.29 -8.33
CA LEU A 177 12.20 1.29 -8.04
C LEU A 177 11.31 1.57 -9.25
N SER A 178 11.92 1.69 -10.43
CA SER A 178 11.20 1.97 -11.68
C SER A 178 10.21 0.88 -12.02
N GLU A 179 10.65 -0.36 -11.92
CA GLU A 179 9.85 -1.55 -12.19
C GLU A 179 8.74 -1.71 -11.15
N ARG A 180 9.09 -1.77 -9.86
CA ARG A 180 8.13 -2.13 -8.80
C ARG A 180 7.08 -1.05 -8.54
N PHE A 181 7.41 0.21 -8.81
CA PHE A 181 6.47 1.33 -8.65
C PHE A 181 5.85 1.79 -9.97
N MET A 182 6.13 1.08 -11.07
CA MET A 182 5.69 1.41 -12.43
C MET A 182 5.89 2.90 -12.73
N LEU A 183 7.13 3.37 -12.56
CA LEU A 183 7.47 4.77 -12.81
C LEU A 183 7.39 5.10 -14.31
N PRO A 184 7.05 6.35 -14.70
CA PRO A 184 7.02 6.75 -16.09
C PRO A 184 8.41 6.60 -16.74
N GLU A 185 8.43 6.40 -18.05
CA GLU A 185 9.65 6.22 -18.84
C GLU A 185 10.67 7.35 -18.63
N SER A 186 10.20 8.60 -18.52
CA SER A 186 11.06 9.77 -18.26
C SER A 186 11.88 9.64 -16.96
N GLN A 187 11.32 9.02 -15.92
CA GLN A 187 12.02 8.77 -14.65
C GLN A 187 12.87 7.50 -14.73
N ARG A 188 12.39 6.48 -15.45
CA ARG A 188 13.12 5.21 -15.62
C ARG A 188 14.45 5.42 -16.35
N CYS A 189 14.46 6.24 -17.40
CA CYS A 189 15.63 6.45 -18.25
C CYS A 189 16.56 7.57 -17.73
N ASN A 190 16.13 8.37 -16.74
CA ASN A 190 16.90 9.50 -16.23
C ASN A 190 16.84 9.56 -14.70
N PHE A 191 17.96 9.20 -14.06
CA PHE A 191 18.05 9.19 -12.60
C PHE A 191 17.93 10.58 -11.98
N ALA A 192 18.51 11.61 -12.60
CA ALA A 192 18.41 12.97 -12.11
C ALA A 192 16.94 13.43 -12.12
N GLU A 193 16.19 13.06 -13.15
CA GLU A 193 14.76 13.30 -13.24
C GLU A 193 13.98 12.54 -12.15
N MET A 194 14.28 11.26 -11.94
CA MET A 194 13.69 10.46 -10.86
C MET A 194 13.95 11.09 -9.48
N LYS A 195 15.18 11.52 -9.20
CA LYS A 195 15.51 12.18 -7.93
C LYS A 195 14.72 13.47 -7.75
N ARG A 196 14.70 14.32 -8.77
CA ARG A 196 14.09 15.64 -8.72
C ARG A 196 12.57 15.59 -8.63
N THR A 197 11.93 14.67 -9.35
CA THR A 197 10.46 14.63 -9.50
C THR A 197 9.76 13.57 -8.66
N PHE A 198 10.49 12.53 -8.24
CA PHE A 198 9.92 11.44 -7.43
C PHE A 198 10.60 11.31 -6.06
N ILE A 199 11.87 10.93 -5.98
CA ILE A 199 12.49 10.53 -4.70
C ILE A 199 12.53 11.69 -3.70
N ASN A 200 13.11 12.84 -4.08
CA ASN A 200 13.27 13.97 -3.14
C ASN A 200 11.90 14.55 -2.70
N PRO A 201 10.93 14.79 -3.61
CA PRO A 201 9.59 15.21 -3.20
C PRO A 201 8.87 14.18 -2.33
N ALA A 202 9.02 12.88 -2.62
CA ALA A 202 8.43 11.79 -1.85
C ALA A 202 8.96 11.76 -0.41
N LEU A 203 10.28 11.77 -0.25
CA LEU A 203 10.94 11.79 1.07
C LEU A 203 10.55 13.03 1.87
N LYS A 204 10.56 14.22 1.26
CA LYS A 204 10.10 15.45 1.91
C LYS A 204 8.67 15.32 2.43
N LYS A 205 7.78 14.75 1.62
CA LYS A 205 6.37 14.55 1.99
C LYS A 205 6.20 13.53 3.12
N ILE A 206 6.90 12.40 3.06
CA ILE A 206 6.87 11.36 4.10
C ILE A 206 7.39 11.93 5.43
N ASN A 207 8.53 12.61 5.39
CA ASN A 207 9.15 13.22 6.56
C ASN A 207 8.29 14.31 7.20
N ALA A 208 7.49 15.04 6.42
CA ALA A 208 6.62 16.08 6.95
C ALA A 208 5.31 15.53 7.54
N ASN A 209 4.80 14.41 7.02
CA ASN A 209 3.43 13.97 7.30
C ASN A 209 3.34 12.69 8.14
N THR A 210 4.46 11.99 8.35
CA THR A 210 4.49 10.71 9.07
C THR A 210 5.55 10.70 10.18
N PRO A 211 5.42 9.80 11.16
CA PRO A 211 6.46 9.60 12.18
C PRO A 211 7.77 9.02 11.63
N LEU A 212 7.75 8.44 10.43
CA LEU A 212 8.94 7.90 9.79
C LEU A 212 9.79 9.04 9.20
N LYS A 213 11.08 9.05 9.49
CA LYS A 213 12.07 9.94 8.87
C LYS A 213 12.98 9.11 7.99
N ALA A 214 13.17 9.55 6.75
CA ALA A 214 14.03 8.88 5.80
C ALA A 214 14.85 9.85 4.97
N ALA A 215 16.04 9.40 4.59
CA ALA A 215 16.93 10.08 3.66
C ALA A 215 17.47 9.07 2.65
N MET A 216 17.93 9.55 1.50
CA MET A 216 18.54 8.70 0.46
C MET A 216 19.91 9.24 0.07
N THR A 217 20.89 8.35 0.03
CA THR A 217 22.22 8.56 -0.53
C THR A 217 22.50 7.52 -1.63
N GLN A 218 23.59 7.70 -2.36
CA GLN A 218 24.12 6.67 -3.24
C GLN A 218 25.43 6.14 -2.68
N ASN A 219 25.63 4.83 -2.74
CA ASN A 219 26.93 4.23 -2.47
C ASN A 219 27.83 4.29 -3.73
N GLU A 220 29.07 3.82 -3.60
CA GLU A 220 30.06 3.80 -4.69
C GLU A 220 29.61 2.96 -5.89
N ASP A 221 28.80 1.92 -5.67
CA ASP A 221 28.23 1.07 -6.72
C ASP A 221 27.00 1.69 -7.42
N GLY A 222 26.64 2.94 -7.08
CA GLY A 222 25.46 3.62 -7.61
C GLY A 222 24.13 3.13 -7.03
N ARG A 223 24.14 2.20 -6.06
CA ARG A 223 22.95 1.73 -5.36
C ARG A 223 22.36 2.81 -4.47
N LEU A 224 21.05 2.81 -4.37
CA LEU A 224 20.28 3.73 -3.54
C LEU A 224 20.23 3.20 -2.12
N VAL A 225 20.73 3.98 -1.18
CA VAL A 225 20.74 3.65 0.25
C VAL A 225 19.74 4.57 0.95
N PHE A 226 18.60 4.01 1.32
CA PHE A 226 17.61 4.69 2.14
C PHE A 226 17.91 4.42 3.61
N THR A 227 18.16 5.47 4.39
CA THR A 227 18.24 5.39 5.86
C THR A 227 16.88 5.74 6.45
N VAL A 228 16.43 4.99 7.45
CA VAL A 228 15.10 5.07 8.04
C VAL A 228 15.21 5.15 9.56
N VAL A 229 14.51 6.10 10.17
CA VAL A 229 14.40 6.28 11.61
C VAL A 229 12.92 6.48 11.96
N ASP A 230 12.38 5.69 12.90
CA ASP A 230 11.04 5.95 13.45
C ASP A 230 11.17 6.90 14.65
N THR A 231 10.38 7.96 14.68
CA THR A 231 10.38 8.90 15.82
C THR A 231 9.54 8.42 17.00
N ARG A 232 8.90 7.25 16.89
CA ARG A 232 8.11 6.62 17.96
C ARG A 232 8.86 5.55 18.74
N SER A 233 10.03 5.13 18.27
CA SER A 233 10.90 4.16 18.95
C SER A 233 11.71 4.80 20.05
#